data_AF-C5Y580-F1
#
_entry.id   AF-C5Y580-F1
#
_cell.length_a   1.000
_cell.length_b   1.000
_cell.length_c   1.000
_cell.angle_alpha   90.00
_cell.angle_beta   90.00
_cell.angle_gamma   90.00
#
_symmetry.space_group_name_H-M   'P 1'
#
loop_
_entity.id
_entity.type
_entity.pdbx_description
1 polymer ?
#
loop_
_entity_poly.entity_id
_entity_poly.type
_entity_poly.pdbx_seq_one_letter_code
_entity_poly.pdbx_strand_id
1 'polypeptide(L)'
;MSRTSAAHQQQQHQWRRRRRQHGQVFVRQVTAANLVHELSTIRGLLERYPYVTVHAEHHGAGGDEEGNNLPPGVRIDDLPAASRYALAKVDVDSSVPYSQLGITLCDANGKLPVLPAGTAAATGQSVWQVGLHDRDSVSVSGSGSGSGGASSLSMRVFAHALFATRVVSSAETAADAGVTWVAYGGLYHLGFLLKVLTGGARLPDTKEELLASLRAYLGDRVVDARYVAARLGLEGALTRVASLLGAPAATEPWQAGERSLVACQVFMRLKGLFFAWDDTIDVHAGCIHGLQSTTSSS
;
A
#
# COMPACT_ATOMS: atom_id res chain seq x y z
N MET A 1 12.57 8.73 -40.12
CA MET A 1 12.45 7.62 -39.13
C MET A 1 13.85 7.20 -38.73
N SER A 2 14.06 6.70 -37.50
CA SER A 2 15.29 6.07 -36.99
C SER A 2 16.40 6.97 -36.40
N ARG A 3 16.34 7.12 -35.06
CA ARG A 3 17.47 7.16 -34.10
C ARG A 3 16.94 6.92 -32.69
N THR A 4 15.76 7.46 -32.38
CA THR A 4 15.00 7.25 -31.13
C THR A 4 14.51 5.81 -30.94
N SER A 5 14.06 5.13 -32.00
CA SER A 5 13.56 3.74 -31.92
C SER A 5 14.64 2.71 -31.55
N ALA A 6 15.87 2.89 -32.05
CA ALA A 6 17.00 1.98 -31.77
C ALA A 6 17.53 2.13 -30.34
N ALA A 7 17.57 3.35 -29.80
CA ALA A 7 17.94 3.62 -28.41
C ALA A 7 16.91 3.04 -27.43
N HIS A 8 15.63 3.13 -27.78
CA HIS A 8 14.52 2.56 -27.00
C HIS A 8 14.56 1.02 -26.98
N GLN A 9 14.85 0.39 -28.12
CA GLN A 9 15.04 -1.07 -28.19
C GLN A 9 16.29 -1.52 -27.44
N GLN A 10 17.42 -0.82 -27.54
CA GLN A 10 18.63 -1.17 -26.80
C GLN A 10 18.46 -1.03 -25.28
N GLN A 11 17.71 -0.01 -24.81
CA GLN A 11 17.33 0.10 -23.39
C GLN A 11 16.43 -1.06 -22.95
N GLN A 12 15.43 -1.45 -23.75
CA GLN A 12 14.56 -2.60 -23.46
C GLN A 12 15.33 -3.93 -23.41
N HIS A 13 16.31 -4.12 -24.30
CA HIS A 13 17.16 -5.32 -24.31
C HIS A 13 18.14 -5.37 -23.13
N GLN A 14 18.73 -4.23 -22.74
CA GLN A 14 19.59 -4.15 -21.54
C GLN A 14 18.77 -4.37 -20.25
N TRP A 15 17.51 -3.93 -20.21
CA TRP A 15 16.59 -4.17 -19.09
C TRP A 15 16.15 -5.62 -18.94
N ARG A 16 15.84 -6.32 -20.05
CA ARG A 16 15.54 -7.77 -20.02
C ARG A 16 16.72 -8.59 -19.49
N ARG A 17 17.95 -8.12 -19.69
CA ARG A 17 19.16 -8.74 -19.12
C ARG A 17 19.33 -8.43 -17.62
N ARG A 18 18.98 -7.22 -17.16
CA ARG A 18 19.00 -6.85 -15.72
C ARG A 18 17.92 -7.57 -14.89
N ARG A 19 16.73 -7.85 -15.46
CA ARG A 19 15.71 -8.72 -14.83
C ARG A 19 16.19 -10.14 -14.53
N ARG A 20 17.26 -10.61 -15.18
CA ARG A 20 17.85 -11.94 -14.89
C ARG A 20 18.85 -11.91 -13.72
N GLN A 21 19.25 -10.73 -13.24
CA GLN A 21 20.25 -10.59 -12.17
C GLN A 21 19.65 -10.33 -10.77
N HIS A 22 18.43 -9.78 -10.68
CA HIS A 22 17.64 -9.77 -9.45
C HIS A 22 16.51 -10.79 -9.60
N GLY A 23 16.39 -11.74 -8.66
CA GLY A 23 15.39 -12.80 -8.71
C GLY A 23 13.99 -12.26 -9.01
N GLN A 24 13.23 -12.99 -9.84
CA GLN A 24 11.89 -12.60 -10.25
C GLN A 24 10.98 -12.50 -9.02
N VAL A 25 10.42 -11.30 -8.77
CA VAL A 25 9.34 -11.12 -7.78
C VAL A 25 8.01 -11.48 -8.43
N PHE A 26 7.25 -12.34 -7.77
CA PHE A 26 5.95 -12.84 -8.21
C PHE A 26 4.82 -12.07 -7.51
N VAL A 27 3.92 -11.49 -8.30
CA VAL A 27 2.66 -10.93 -7.79
C VAL A 27 1.62 -12.04 -7.71
N ARG A 28 1.28 -12.45 -6.49
CA ARG A 28 0.30 -13.49 -6.18
C ARG A 28 -1.10 -12.88 -6.19
N GLN A 29 -1.91 -13.27 -7.16
CA GLN A 29 -3.31 -12.84 -7.24
C GLN A 29 -4.14 -13.58 -6.19
N VAL A 30 -4.81 -12.82 -5.33
CA VAL A 30 -5.76 -13.31 -4.34
C VAL A 30 -7.17 -13.19 -4.92
N THR A 31 -7.84 -14.33 -5.02
CA THR A 31 -9.17 -14.50 -5.62
C THR A 31 -10.05 -15.29 -4.66
N ALA A 32 -11.35 -15.42 -4.95
CA ALA A 32 -12.25 -16.25 -4.15
C ALA A 32 -11.77 -17.70 -3.99
N ALA A 33 -11.13 -18.27 -5.02
CA ALA A 33 -10.70 -19.67 -5.02
C ALA A 33 -9.52 -19.95 -4.09
N ASN A 34 -8.63 -18.98 -3.86
CA ASN A 34 -7.41 -19.15 -3.06
C ASN A 34 -7.33 -18.22 -1.85
N LEU A 35 -8.40 -17.46 -1.54
CA LEU A 35 -8.43 -16.46 -0.48
C LEU A 35 -7.91 -16.99 0.87
N VAL A 36 -8.51 -18.08 1.36
CA VAL A 36 -8.15 -18.65 2.67
C VAL A 36 -6.70 -19.16 2.67
N HIS A 37 -6.25 -19.78 1.58
CA HIS A 37 -4.90 -20.30 1.44
C HIS A 37 -3.85 -19.17 1.48
N GLU A 38 -4.04 -18.12 0.68
CA GLU A 38 -3.11 -17.00 0.61
C GLU A 38 -3.08 -16.21 1.94
N LEU A 39 -4.23 -15.97 2.58
CA LEU A 39 -4.26 -15.29 3.88
C LEU A 39 -3.67 -16.14 5.01
N SER A 40 -3.87 -17.46 5.00
CA SER A 40 -3.21 -18.37 5.95
C SER A 40 -1.69 -18.38 5.73
N THR A 41 -1.25 -18.30 4.48
CA THR A 41 0.16 -18.15 4.12
C THR A 41 0.72 -16.84 4.66
N ILE A 42 0.03 -15.72 4.45
CA ILE A 42 0.40 -14.41 5.02
C ILE A 42 0.51 -14.51 6.54
N ARG A 43 -0.50 -15.07 7.22
CA ARG A 43 -0.48 -15.22 8.68
C ARG A 43 0.74 -16.01 9.17
N GLY A 44 1.06 -17.14 8.54
CA GLY A 44 2.22 -17.96 8.89
C GLY A 44 3.58 -17.31 8.59
N LEU A 45 3.59 -16.20 7.85
CA LEU A 45 4.81 -15.43 7.54
C LEU A 45 5.03 -14.25 8.48
N LEU A 46 3.99 -13.73 9.16
CA LEU A 46 4.08 -12.50 9.95
C LEU A 46 5.14 -12.54 11.05
N GLU A 47 5.41 -13.69 11.65
CA GLU A 47 6.46 -13.83 12.68
C GLU A 47 7.88 -13.61 12.11
N ARG A 48 8.13 -14.03 10.87
CA ARG A 48 9.44 -13.90 10.21
C ARG A 48 9.55 -12.66 9.32
N TYR A 49 8.41 -12.17 8.84
CA TYR A 49 8.29 -11.03 7.95
C TYR A 49 7.30 -10.01 8.55
N PRO A 50 7.68 -9.34 9.65
CA PRO A 50 6.76 -8.54 10.47
C PRO A 50 6.38 -7.20 9.86
N TYR A 51 7.03 -6.76 8.78
CA TYR A 51 6.72 -5.50 8.12
C TYR A 51 5.73 -5.73 6.99
N VAL A 52 4.51 -5.22 7.16
CA VAL A 52 3.41 -5.35 6.20
C VAL A 52 3.17 -3.99 5.55
N THR A 53 3.58 -3.84 4.30
CA THR A 53 3.31 -2.63 3.52
C THR A 53 2.07 -2.80 2.66
N VAL A 54 1.16 -1.83 2.71
CA VAL A 54 -0.04 -1.78 1.87
C VAL A 54 0.00 -0.64 0.88
N HIS A 55 -0.62 -0.86 -0.28
CA HIS A 55 -0.86 0.18 -1.27
C HIS A 55 -2.21 -0.06 -1.94
N ALA A 56 -3.07 0.94 -1.89
CA ALA A 56 -4.38 0.89 -2.52
C ALA A 56 -4.38 1.68 -3.83
N GLU A 57 -4.85 1.06 -4.90
CA GLU A 57 -5.20 1.73 -6.15
C GLU A 57 -6.73 1.77 -6.26
N HIS A 58 -7.30 2.96 -6.23
CA HIS A 58 -8.70 3.20 -6.56
C HIS A 58 -8.78 4.42 -7.47
N HIS A 59 -9.90 4.57 -8.20
CA HIS A 59 -10.17 5.82 -8.92
C HIS A 59 -10.06 6.99 -7.93
N GLY A 60 -9.10 7.90 -8.13
CA GLY A 60 -8.73 8.98 -7.20
C GLY A 60 -7.33 8.87 -6.60
N ALA A 61 -6.83 7.65 -6.30
CA ALA A 61 -5.52 7.45 -5.67
C ALA A 61 -4.33 7.44 -6.65
N GLY A 62 -4.60 7.52 -7.96
CA GLY A 62 -3.62 7.33 -9.03
C GLY A 62 -2.84 8.58 -9.46
N GLY A 63 -3.10 9.75 -8.88
CA GLY A 63 -2.41 10.96 -9.28
C GLY A 63 -2.10 11.81 -8.06
N ASP A 64 -0.82 11.96 -7.74
CA ASP A 64 -0.31 13.02 -6.87
C ASP A 64 -0.63 14.44 -7.43
N GLU A 65 -1.43 14.61 -8.48
CA GLU A 65 -1.65 15.90 -9.18
C GLU A 65 -3.08 16.20 -9.67
N GLU A 66 -4.06 15.28 -9.70
CA GLU A 66 -5.34 15.52 -10.40
C GLU A 66 -6.55 15.04 -9.60
N GLY A 67 -7.29 15.96 -8.96
CA GLY A 67 -8.61 15.61 -8.43
C GLY A 67 -9.24 16.55 -7.42
N ASN A 68 -8.49 17.48 -6.82
CA ASN A 68 -9.08 18.40 -5.85
C ASN A 68 -9.54 19.67 -6.56
N ASN A 69 -10.86 19.90 -6.62
CA ASN A 69 -11.51 21.16 -7.02
C ASN A 69 -11.24 22.28 -5.98
N LEU A 70 -9.99 22.41 -5.54
CA LEU A 70 -9.59 23.49 -4.66
C LEU A 70 -9.54 24.80 -5.45
N PRO A 71 -9.87 25.94 -4.81
CA PRO A 71 -9.71 27.24 -5.43
C PRO A 71 -8.27 27.44 -5.95
N PRO A 72 -8.09 28.17 -7.06
CA PRO A 72 -6.76 28.49 -7.57
C PRO A 72 -5.85 29.06 -6.47
N GLY A 73 -4.64 28.51 -6.35
CA GLY A 73 -3.64 28.94 -5.37
C GLY A 73 -3.73 28.28 -4.00
N VAL A 74 -4.74 27.43 -3.73
CA VAL A 74 -4.82 26.64 -2.49
C VAL A 74 -4.14 25.29 -2.68
N ARG A 75 -3.09 25.01 -1.92
CA ARG A 75 -2.46 23.68 -1.88
C ARG A 75 -3.13 22.82 -0.82
N ILE A 76 -3.28 21.53 -1.09
CA ILE A 76 -3.84 20.59 -0.10
C ILE A 76 -3.01 20.57 1.18
N ASP A 77 -1.68 20.73 1.07
CA ASP A 77 -0.75 20.70 2.21
C ASP A 77 -0.96 21.88 3.18
N ASP A 78 -1.50 23.00 2.69
CA ASP A 78 -1.76 24.23 3.45
C ASP A 78 -3.08 24.15 4.24
N LEU A 79 -3.92 23.15 3.94
CA LEU A 79 -5.20 22.99 4.63
C LEU A 79 -5.00 22.44 6.05
N PRO A 80 -5.88 22.83 6.99
CA PRO A 80 -5.93 22.20 8.31
C PRO A 80 -6.08 20.68 8.19
N ALA A 81 -5.48 19.93 9.12
CA ALA A 81 -5.53 18.47 9.14
C ALA A 81 -6.97 17.90 9.07
N ALA A 82 -7.93 18.54 9.73
CA ALA A 82 -9.34 18.13 9.67
C ALA A 82 -9.92 18.30 8.26
N SER A 83 -9.57 19.37 7.54
CA SER A 83 -10.01 19.61 6.16
C SER A 83 -9.35 18.63 5.18
N ARG A 84 -8.05 18.34 5.36
CA ARG A 84 -7.35 17.31 4.57
C ARG A 84 -8.00 15.94 4.75
N TYR A 85 -8.32 15.59 6.00
CA TYR A 85 -9.07 14.36 6.29
C TYR A 85 -10.44 14.34 5.62
N ALA A 86 -11.23 15.41 5.75
CA ALA A 86 -12.57 15.47 5.16
C ALA A 86 -12.54 15.27 3.63
N LEU A 87 -11.56 15.86 2.93
CA LEU A 87 -11.37 15.65 1.49
C LEU A 87 -11.00 14.20 1.15
N ALA A 88 -10.03 13.62 1.86
CA ALA A 88 -9.64 12.23 1.66
C ALA A 88 -10.79 11.27 1.98
N LYS A 89 -11.60 11.56 3.01
CA LYS A 89 -12.79 10.79 3.35
C LYS A 89 -13.80 10.77 2.20
N VAL A 90 -14.10 11.93 1.61
CA VAL A 90 -15.01 11.99 0.47
C VAL A 90 -14.49 11.16 -0.70
N ASP A 91 -13.20 11.26 -1.01
CA ASP A 91 -12.58 10.50 -2.10
C ASP A 91 -12.61 8.98 -1.85
N VAL A 92 -12.14 8.54 -0.69
CA VAL A 92 -12.13 7.11 -0.31
C VAL A 92 -13.55 6.55 -0.18
N ASP A 93 -14.51 7.30 0.36
CA ASP A 93 -15.90 6.83 0.46
C ASP A 93 -16.55 6.74 -0.94
N SER A 94 -16.16 7.61 -1.87
CA SER A 94 -16.67 7.65 -3.25
C SER A 94 -15.95 6.73 -4.22
N SER A 95 -14.84 6.10 -3.80
CA SER A 95 -14.04 5.21 -4.65
C SER A 95 -14.81 3.93 -5.00
N VAL A 96 -15.50 3.92 -6.15
CA VAL A 96 -16.35 2.83 -6.66
C VAL A 96 -16.24 2.82 -8.20
N PRO A 97 -16.22 1.65 -8.90
CA PRO A 97 -16.59 0.30 -8.41
C PRO A 97 -15.46 -0.73 -8.26
N TYR A 98 -14.26 -0.50 -8.81
CA TYR A 98 -13.16 -1.47 -8.73
C TYR A 98 -11.93 -0.82 -8.12
N SER A 99 -11.31 -1.52 -7.17
CA SER A 99 -10.08 -1.08 -6.51
C SER A 99 -9.15 -2.26 -6.31
N GLN A 100 -7.84 -2.02 -6.30
CA GLN A 100 -6.83 -3.04 -6.01
C GLN A 100 -6.10 -2.71 -4.71
N LEU A 101 -5.79 -3.73 -3.94
CA LEU A 101 -4.94 -3.63 -2.77
C LEU A 101 -3.71 -4.52 -2.96
N GLY A 102 -2.54 -3.90 -2.93
CA GLY A 102 -1.26 -4.57 -2.87
C GLY A 102 -0.80 -4.75 -1.44
N ILE A 103 -0.21 -5.91 -1.15
CA ILE A 103 0.33 -6.25 0.17
C ILE A 103 1.74 -6.81 -0.04
N THR A 104 2.72 -6.25 0.65
CA THR A 104 4.10 -6.74 0.67
C THR A 104 4.53 -7.03 2.10
N LEU A 105 5.04 -8.24 2.34
CA LEU A 105 5.67 -8.62 3.60
C LEU A 105 7.20 -8.61 3.42
N CYS A 106 7.92 -8.17 4.44
CA CYS A 106 9.38 -8.30 4.47
C CYS A 106 9.92 -8.46 5.90
N ASP A 107 11.13 -9.00 6.00
CA ASP A 107 11.86 -9.11 7.26
C ASP A 107 12.53 -7.78 7.66
N ALA A 108 13.21 -7.76 8.80
CA ALA A 108 13.91 -6.57 9.29
C ALA A 108 15.02 -6.05 8.35
N ASN A 109 15.48 -6.86 7.39
CA ASN A 109 16.47 -6.49 6.38
C ASN A 109 15.83 -6.14 5.03
N GLY A 110 14.49 -6.09 4.95
CA GLY A 110 13.77 -5.83 3.71
C GLY A 110 13.73 -7.01 2.74
N LYS A 111 14.01 -8.24 3.20
CA LYS A 111 13.92 -9.43 2.35
C LYS A 111 12.48 -9.93 2.25
N LEU A 112 12.05 -10.23 1.02
CA LEU A 112 10.72 -10.77 0.73
C LEU A 112 10.63 -12.28 1.00
N PRO A 113 9.43 -12.80 1.33
CA PRO A 113 9.20 -14.24 1.46
C PRO A 113 9.38 -14.94 0.12
N VAL A 114 10.09 -16.07 0.14
CA VAL A 114 10.29 -16.94 -1.03
C VAL A 114 9.29 -18.08 -0.97
N LEU A 115 8.34 -18.10 -1.91
CA LEU A 115 7.23 -19.05 -1.94
C LEU A 115 7.21 -19.83 -3.26
N PRO A 116 6.55 -21.01 -3.31
CA PRO A 116 6.30 -21.72 -4.56
C PRO A 116 5.53 -20.85 -5.56
N ALA A 117 6.03 -20.78 -6.78
CA ALA A 117 5.46 -20.01 -7.89
C ALA A 117 4.56 -20.91 -8.75
N GLY A 118 3.25 -20.88 -8.48
CA GLY A 118 2.27 -21.64 -9.27
C GLY A 118 2.44 -23.16 -9.19
N THR A 119 2.18 -23.85 -10.31
CA THR A 119 2.20 -25.33 -10.40
C THR A 119 3.56 -25.93 -10.74
N ALA A 120 4.59 -25.12 -10.98
CA ALA A 120 5.95 -25.58 -11.26
C ALA A 120 6.82 -25.50 -9.99
N ALA A 121 7.82 -26.36 -9.88
CA ALA A 121 8.77 -26.43 -8.76
C ALA A 121 9.67 -25.18 -8.56
N ALA A 122 9.36 -24.05 -9.21
CA ALA A 122 10.08 -22.81 -9.07
C ALA A 122 9.64 -22.09 -7.79
N THR A 123 10.60 -21.60 -7.01
CA THR A 123 10.33 -20.70 -5.87
C THR A 123 10.79 -19.29 -6.21
N GLY A 124 10.09 -18.28 -5.69
CA GLY A 124 10.56 -16.90 -5.82
C GLY A 124 9.96 -15.95 -4.80
N GLN A 125 10.58 -14.77 -4.74
CA GLN A 125 10.11 -13.70 -3.88
C GLN A 125 8.67 -13.33 -4.24
N SER A 126 7.82 -13.13 -3.25
CA SER A 126 6.38 -12.98 -3.48
C SER A 126 5.81 -11.74 -2.80
N VAL A 127 4.88 -11.09 -3.50
CA VAL A 127 3.99 -10.04 -3.00
C VAL A 127 2.57 -10.38 -3.40
N TRP A 128 1.57 -9.78 -2.76
CA TRP A 128 0.16 -10.11 -3.00
C TRP A 128 -0.59 -8.94 -3.62
N GLN A 129 -1.63 -9.29 -4.36
CA GLN A 129 -2.58 -8.34 -4.90
C GLN A 129 -4.00 -8.91 -4.85
N VAL A 130 -4.94 -8.08 -4.43
CA VAL A 130 -6.36 -8.43 -4.38
C VAL A 130 -7.18 -7.36 -5.09
N GLY A 131 -8.08 -7.78 -5.98
CA GLY A 131 -9.11 -6.91 -6.55
C GLY A 131 -10.34 -6.90 -5.67
N LEU A 132 -10.89 -5.72 -5.37
CA LEU A 132 -11.98 -5.52 -4.43
C LEU A 132 -13.12 -4.71 -5.07
N HIS A 133 -14.35 -5.02 -4.68
CA HIS A 133 -15.57 -4.29 -5.04
C HIS A 133 -16.46 -4.06 -3.81
N ASP A 134 -17.34 -3.07 -3.89
CA ASP A 134 -18.31 -2.77 -2.85
C ASP A 134 -19.56 -3.66 -2.97
N ARG A 135 -20.26 -3.93 -1.85
CA ARG A 135 -21.42 -4.83 -1.79
C ARG A 135 -22.55 -4.46 -2.74
N ASP A 136 -22.70 -3.18 -3.07
CA ASP A 136 -23.84 -2.66 -3.82
C ASP A 136 -23.58 -2.54 -5.33
N SER A 137 -22.33 -2.71 -5.79
CA SER A 137 -22.05 -2.77 -7.22
C SER A 137 -22.45 -4.13 -7.76
N VAL A 138 -23.67 -4.23 -8.30
CA VAL A 138 -24.07 -5.32 -9.20
C VAL A 138 -23.00 -5.39 -10.29
N SER A 139 -22.25 -6.48 -10.32
CA SER A 139 -21.26 -6.71 -11.37
C SER A 139 -22.00 -6.82 -12.71
N VAL A 140 -22.11 -5.72 -13.45
CA VAL A 140 -22.29 -5.79 -14.90
C VAL A 140 -20.93 -6.21 -15.45
N SER A 141 -20.68 -7.52 -15.39
CA SER A 141 -19.61 -8.14 -16.16
C SER A 141 -19.97 -7.98 -17.64
N GLY A 142 -19.41 -6.95 -18.27
CA GLY A 142 -19.57 -6.74 -19.69
C GLY A 142 -18.87 -5.48 -20.16
N SER A 143 -17.80 -5.68 -20.94
CA SER A 143 -17.15 -4.69 -21.84
C SER A 143 -15.95 -3.92 -21.28
N GLY A 144 -14.75 -4.48 -21.52
CA GLY A 144 -13.67 -3.73 -22.15
C GLY A 144 -12.73 -2.90 -21.27
N SER A 145 -11.72 -3.54 -20.67
CA SER A 145 -10.34 -3.02 -20.66
C SER A 145 -9.37 -4.12 -20.23
N GLY A 146 -8.32 -4.34 -21.03
CA GLY A 146 -7.39 -5.47 -21.01
C GLY A 146 -6.49 -5.64 -19.78
N SER A 147 -7.06 -5.88 -18.59
CA SER A 147 -6.33 -6.49 -17.47
C SER A 147 -6.89 -7.89 -17.20
N GLY A 148 -6.00 -8.89 -17.08
CA GLY A 148 -6.36 -10.30 -16.95
C GLY A 148 -7.39 -10.53 -15.84
N GLY A 149 -8.52 -11.16 -16.20
CA GLY A 149 -9.70 -11.33 -15.36
C GLY A 149 -9.48 -12.18 -14.11
N ALA A 150 -8.96 -11.57 -13.05
CA ALA A 150 -9.15 -12.06 -11.69
C ALA A 150 -10.52 -11.58 -11.18
N SER A 151 -11.35 -12.52 -10.72
CA SER A 151 -12.63 -12.22 -10.08
C SER A 151 -12.40 -11.34 -8.85
N SER A 152 -13.01 -10.15 -8.81
CA SER A 152 -12.91 -9.25 -7.66
C SER A 152 -13.68 -9.82 -6.46
N LEU A 153 -13.17 -9.56 -5.27
CA LEU A 153 -13.76 -9.96 -4.00
C LEU A 153 -14.59 -8.82 -3.42
N SER A 154 -15.74 -9.15 -2.82
CA SER A 154 -16.44 -8.15 -2.00
C SER A 154 -15.56 -7.77 -0.82
N MET A 155 -15.49 -6.48 -0.49
CA MET A 155 -14.77 -5.99 0.69
C MET A 155 -15.20 -6.74 1.96
N ARG A 156 -16.49 -7.04 2.13
CA ARG A 156 -17.01 -7.81 3.28
C ARG A 156 -16.43 -9.22 3.35
N VAL A 157 -16.33 -9.92 2.22
CA VAL A 157 -15.78 -11.28 2.17
C VAL A 157 -14.29 -11.26 2.51
N PHE A 158 -13.56 -10.30 1.94
CA PHE A 158 -12.14 -10.15 2.21
C PHE A 158 -11.87 -9.77 3.68
N ALA A 159 -12.62 -8.81 4.23
CA ALA A 159 -12.53 -8.41 5.64
C ALA A 159 -12.77 -9.59 6.58
N HIS A 160 -13.86 -10.33 6.37
CA HIS A 160 -14.16 -11.52 7.16
C HIS A 160 -13.01 -12.52 7.14
N ALA A 161 -12.42 -12.76 5.96
CA ALA A 161 -11.29 -13.67 5.83
C ALA A 161 -10.02 -13.15 6.53
N LEU A 162 -9.73 -11.84 6.51
CA LEU A 162 -8.61 -11.22 7.24
C LEU A 162 -8.73 -11.46 8.75
N PHE A 163 -9.92 -11.25 9.33
CA PHE A 163 -10.17 -11.51 10.75
C PHE A 163 -10.12 -13.00 11.08
N ALA A 164 -10.78 -13.85 10.27
CA ALA A 164 -10.83 -15.29 10.51
C ALA A 164 -9.44 -15.97 10.47
N THR A 165 -8.56 -15.48 9.59
CA THR A 165 -7.17 -15.96 9.48
C THR A 165 -6.21 -15.24 10.45
N ARG A 166 -6.70 -14.25 11.21
CA ARG A 166 -5.92 -13.44 12.16
C ARG A 166 -4.76 -12.68 11.51
N VAL A 167 -4.88 -12.31 10.25
CA VAL A 167 -3.92 -11.41 9.59
C VAL A 167 -3.99 -10.01 10.20
N VAL A 168 -5.20 -9.61 10.61
CA VAL A 168 -5.48 -8.41 11.40
C VAL A 168 -6.20 -8.81 12.68
N SER A 169 -6.23 -7.91 13.64
CA SER A 169 -6.86 -8.17 14.94
C SER A 169 -8.30 -7.67 14.95
N SER A 170 -9.17 -8.31 15.74
CA SER A 170 -10.53 -7.79 15.93
C SER A 170 -10.51 -6.66 16.95
N ALA A 171 -11.51 -5.79 16.96
CA ALA A 171 -11.63 -4.74 17.98
C ALA A 171 -11.69 -5.29 19.43
N GLU A 172 -12.01 -6.58 19.59
CA GLU A 172 -12.13 -7.29 20.86
C GLU A 172 -10.86 -8.04 21.27
N THR A 173 -9.88 -8.20 20.36
CA THR A 173 -8.63 -8.93 20.63
C THR A 173 -7.44 -7.98 20.51
N ALA A 174 -6.48 -8.11 21.43
CA ALA A 174 -5.28 -7.29 21.40
C ALA A 174 -4.52 -7.48 20.07
N ALA A 175 -4.04 -6.38 19.50
CA ALA A 175 -3.30 -6.43 18.26
C ALA A 175 -1.99 -7.23 18.40
N ASP A 176 -1.56 -7.92 17.34
CA ASP A 176 -0.28 -8.61 17.30
C ASP A 176 0.86 -7.59 17.41
N ALA A 177 1.43 -7.46 18.61
CA ALA A 177 2.41 -6.44 18.97
C ALA A 177 3.73 -6.51 18.16
N GLY A 178 3.95 -7.60 17.42
CA GLY A 178 5.13 -7.82 16.59
C GLY A 178 5.02 -7.28 15.16
N VAL A 179 3.82 -6.94 14.67
CA VAL A 179 3.62 -6.54 13.27
C VAL A 179 3.70 -5.01 13.12
N THR A 180 4.45 -4.54 12.13
CA THR A 180 4.52 -3.13 11.73
C THR A 180 3.83 -2.92 10.40
N TRP A 181 2.74 -2.15 10.41
CA TRP A 181 2.00 -1.77 9.21
C TRP A 181 2.58 -0.51 8.60
N VAL A 182 2.76 -0.51 7.29
CA VAL A 182 3.42 0.56 6.56
C VAL A 182 2.58 0.98 5.37
N ALA A 183 2.53 2.29 5.11
CA ALA A 183 2.07 2.86 3.86
C ALA A 183 2.97 4.04 3.46
N TYR A 184 2.98 4.42 2.19
CA TYR A 184 3.61 5.66 1.74
C TYR A 184 2.52 6.64 1.30
N GLY A 185 2.27 7.71 2.06
CA GLY A 185 1.09 8.54 1.87
C GLY A 185 -0.13 7.87 2.49
N GLY A 186 -0.04 7.61 3.79
CA GLY A 186 -0.92 6.71 4.52
C GLY A 186 -2.38 7.14 4.54
N LEU A 187 -2.70 8.43 4.41
CA LEU A 187 -4.07 8.95 4.51
C LEU A 187 -5.06 8.20 3.62
N TYR A 188 -4.74 8.04 2.34
CA TYR A 188 -5.61 7.37 1.37
C TYR A 188 -5.50 5.84 1.47
N HIS A 189 -4.28 5.30 1.58
CA HIS A 189 -4.08 3.84 1.58
C HIS A 189 -4.57 3.16 2.86
N LEU A 190 -4.30 3.75 4.03
CA LEU A 190 -4.79 3.26 5.31
C LEU A 190 -6.27 3.58 5.49
N GLY A 191 -6.76 4.71 4.97
CA GLY A 191 -8.19 4.99 4.88
C GLY A 191 -8.91 3.90 4.08
N PHE A 192 -8.45 3.60 2.87
CA PHE A 192 -9.01 2.53 2.05
C PHE A 192 -8.92 1.16 2.76
N LEU A 193 -7.78 0.85 3.40
CA LEU A 193 -7.67 -0.38 4.20
C LEU A 193 -8.71 -0.41 5.32
N LEU A 194 -8.95 0.69 6.03
CA LEU A 194 -9.99 0.74 7.06
C LEU A 194 -11.38 0.51 6.47
N LYS A 195 -11.72 1.14 5.34
CA LYS A 195 -12.97 0.89 4.60
C LYS A 195 -13.13 -0.59 4.26
N VAL A 196 -12.05 -1.25 3.83
CA VAL A 196 -12.03 -2.69 3.60
C VAL A 196 -12.31 -3.45 4.91
N LEU A 197 -11.59 -3.15 5.99
CA LEU A 197 -11.72 -3.83 7.29
C LEU A 197 -13.12 -3.69 7.90
N THR A 198 -13.82 -2.58 7.66
CA THR A 198 -15.21 -2.37 8.08
C THR A 198 -16.24 -2.95 7.09
N GLY A 199 -15.77 -3.72 6.10
CA GLY A 199 -16.61 -4.42 5.13
C GLY A 199 -17.30 -3.49 4.12
N GLY A 200 -16.68 -2.36 3.80
CA GLY A 200 -17.15 -1.34 2.87
C GLY A 200 -17.84 -0.14 3.53
N ALA A 201 -17.90 -0.07 4.87
CA ALA A 201 -18.53 1.07 5.54
C ALA A 201 -17.74 2.36 5.32
N ARG A 202 -18.46 3.48 5.33
CA ARG A 202 -17.86 4.82 5.24
C ARG A 202 -16.82 5.02 6.35
N LEU A 203 -15.79 5.80 6.05
CA LEU A 203 -14.77 6.15 7.05
C LEU A 203 -15.39 6.91 8.24
N PRO A 204 -14.72 6.96 9.41
CA PRO A 204 -15.20 7.76 10.54
C PRO A 204 -15.34 9.25 10.21
N ASP A 205 -16.10 10.00 10.99
CA ASP A 205 -16.34 11.42 10.69
C ASP A 205 -15.16 12.31 11.06
N THR A 206 -14.31 11.85 11.98
CA THR A 206 -13.13 12.58 12.46
C THR A 206 -11.82 11.84 12.20
N LYS A 207 -10.71 12.59 12.10
CA LYS A 207 -9.38 12.00 11.92
C LYS A 207 -8.94 11.23 13.18
N GLU A 208 -9.41 11.65 14.36
CA GLU A 208 -9.13 11.00 15.63
C GLU A 208 -9.75 9.60 15.69
N GLU A 209 -11.01 9.47 15.25
CA GLU A 209 -11.67 8.17 15.14
C GLU A 209 -11.04 7.27 14.06
N LEU A 210 -10.57 7.85 12.95
CA LEU A 210 -9.78 7.11 11.95
C LEU A 210 -8.53 6.50 12.61
N LEU A 211 -7.73 7.33 13.29
CA LEU A 211 -6.49 6.90 13.93
C LEU A 211 -6.75 5.87 15.04
N ALA A 212 -7.79 6.06 15.85
CA ALA A 212 -8.20 5.09 16.87
C ALA A 212 -8.62 3.74 16.26
N SER A 213 -9.36 3.77 15.15
CA SER A 213 -9.80 2.55 14.45
C SER A 213 -8.63 1.80 13.81
N LEU A 214 -7.70 2.52 13.17
CA LEU A 214 -6.48 1.93 12.64
C LEU A 214 -5.66 1.26 13.74
N ARG A 215 -5.51 1.94 14.88
CA ARG A 215 -4.83 1.39 16.06
C ARG A 215 -5.52 0.12 16.59
N ALA A 216 -6.85 0.11 16.64
CA ALA A 216 -7.61 -1.04 17.12
C ALA A 216 -7.43 -2.29 16.24
N TYR A 217 -7.41 -2.13 14.91
CA TYR A 217 -7.29 -3.26 13.99
C TYR A 217 -5.86 -3.68 13.65
N LEU A 218 -4.94 -2.71 13.59
CA LEU A 218 -3.57 -2.90 13.10
C LEU A 218 -2.51 -2.84 14.22
N GLY A 219 -2.88 -2.35 15.41
CA GLY A 219 -1.97 -2.16 16.54
C GLY A 219 -1.27 -0.80 16.57
N ASP A 220 -0.30 -0.67 17.48
CA ASP A 220 0.39 0.60 17.73
C ASP A 220 1.42 0.95 16.65
N ARG A 221 1.94 -0.05 15.92
CA ARG A 221 3.05 0.09 14.97
C ARG A 221 2.54 0.36 13.55
N VAL A 222 1.84 1.47 13.35
CA VAL A 222 1.40 1.94 12.03
C VAL A 222 2.27 3.11 11.59
N VAL A 223 3.06 2.96 10.53
CA VAL A 223 4.03 3.97 10.08
C VAL A 223 3.69 4.46 8.68
N ASP A 224 3.61 5.79 8.53
CA ASP A 224 3.55 6.43 7.22
C ASP A 224 4.96 6.83 6.76
N ALA A 225 5.49 6.10 5.78
CA ALA A 225 6.82 6.34 5.22
C ALA A 225 6.94 7.72 4.55
N ARG A 226 5.85 8.31 4.03
CA ARG A 226 5.87 9.68 3.48
C ARG A 226 6.02 10.71 4.60
N TYR A 227 5.41 10.46 5.76
CA TYR A 227 5.61 11.32 6.93
C TYR A 227 7.07 11.28 7.41
N VAL A 228 7.63 10.08 7.55
CA VAL A 228 9.03 9.89 7.96
C VAL A 228 9.98 10.55 6.95
N ALA A 229 9.78 10.33 5.65
CA ALA A 229 10.57 10.95 4.60
C ALA A 229 10.54 12.49 4.67
N ALA A 230 9.36 13.08 4.83
CA ALA A 230 9.21 14.54 4.93
C ALA A 230 9.99 15.13 6.13
N ARG A 231 10.01 14.46 7.28
CA ARG A 231 10.80 14.88 8.45
C ARG A 231 12.31 14.83 8.22
N LEU A 232 12.75 14.04 7.25
CA LEU A 232 14.13 13.92 6.81
C LEU A 232 14.46 14.85 5.63
N GLY A 233 13.52 15.72 5.24
CA GLY A 233 13.67 16.63 4.09
C GLY A 233 13.50 15.96 2.73
N LEU A 234 12.95 14.74 2.68
CA LEU A 234 12.67 14.01 1.44
C LEU A 234 11.18 14.16 1.08
N GLU A 235 10.89 15.09 0.17
CA GLU A 235 9.52 15.40 -0.24
C GLU A 235 9.18 14.89 -1.63
N GLY A 236 7.92 14.44 -1.79
CA GLY A 236 7.29 14.16 -3.06
C GLY A 236 6.64 12.78 -3.17
N ALA A 237 6.25 12.46 -4.40
CA ALA A 237 5.63 11.19 -4.78
C ALA A 237 6.53 9.98 -4.47
N LEU A 238 5.91 8.80 -4.36
CA LEU A 238 6.61 7.55 -4.07
C LEU A 238 7.76 7.29 -5.06
N THR A 239 7.53 7.52 -6.36
CA THR A 239 8.54 7.30 -7.43
C THR A 239 9.73 8.24 -7.31
N ARG A 240 9.50 9.50 -6.92
CA ARG A 240 10.55 10.50 -6.68
C ARG A 240 11.41 10.09 -5.49
N VAL A 241 10.79 9.78 -4.35
CA VAL A 241 11.53 9.41 -3.13
C VAL A 241 12.23 8.06 -3.31
N ALA A 242 11.62 7.09 -3.99
CA ALA A 242 12.28 5.85 -4.39
C ALA A 242 13.56 6.10 -5.20
N SER A 243 13.50 7.02 -6.17
CA SER A 243 14.65 7.39 -6.99
C SER A 243 15.76 8.05 -6.16
N LEU A 244 15.40 8.97 -5.26
CA LEU A 244 16.35 9.64 -4.35
C LEU A 244 17.06 8.66 -3.42
N LEU A 245 16.37 7.62 -2.95
CA LEU A 245 16.92 6.59 -2.06
C LEU A 245 17.65 5.46 -2.80
N GLY A 246 17.71 5.51 -4.13
CA GLY A 246 18.25 4.42 -4.95
C GLY A 246 17.47 3.11 -4.80
N ALA A 247 16.19 3.18 -4.41
CA ALA A 247 15.30 2.05 -4.48
C ALA A 247 15.01 1.73 -5.96
N PRO A 248 14.86 0.44 -6.34
CA PRO A 248 14.55 0.07 -7.71
C PRO A 248 13.37 0.89 -8.25
N ALA A 249 13.65 1.73 -9.24
CA ALA A 249 12.60 2.44 -9.96
C ALA A 249 11.82 1.40 -10.76
N ALA A 250 10.56 1.18 -10.42
CA ALA A 250 9.71 0.37 -11.28
C ALA A 250 9.32 1.19 -12.53
N THR A 251 9.32 0.53 -13.67
CA THR A 251 8.91 1.12 -14.94
C THR A 251 7.40 0.91 -15.09
N GLU A 252 6.64 1.98 -15.24
CA GLU A 252 5.18 1.92 -15.43
C GLU A 252 4.75 1.01 -16.59
N PRO A 253 3.52 0.45 -16.52
CA PRO A 253 2.51 0.60 -15.47
C PRO A 253 2.70 -0.39 -14.30
N TRP A 254 2.53 0.07 -13.06
CA TRP A 254 2.62 -0.78 -11.86
C TRP A 254 1.21 -1.17 -11.44
N GLN A 255 1.02 -2.43 -11.08
CA GLN A 255 -0.19 -2.87 -10.37
C GLN A 255 -0.01 -2.63 -8.86
N ALA A 256 -1.11 -2.58 -8.10
CA ALA A 256 -1.07 -2.31 -6.65
C ALA A 256 -0.04 -3.17 -5.88
N GLY A 257 0.13 -4.44 -6.23
CA GLY A 257 1.14 -5.32 -5.65
C GLY A 257 2.57 -4.80 -5.82
N GLU A 258 2.94 -4.34 -7.02
CA GLU A 258 4.25 -3.77 -7.32
C GLU A 258 4.45 -2.41 -6.65
N ARG A 259 3.39 -1.59 -6.54
CA ARG A 259 3.44 -0.32 -5.77
C ARG A 259 3.66 -0.55 -4.28
N SER A 260 3.00 -1.55 -3.69
CA SER A 260 3.25 -1.93 -2.30
C SER A 260 4.70 -2.37 -2.07
N LEU A 261 5.32 -3.03 -3.06
CA LEU A 261 6.71 -3.44 -2.99
C LEU A 261 7.66 -2.23 -2.98
N VAL A 262 7.43 -1.24 -3.83
CA VAL A 262 8.30 -0.06 -3.85
C VAL A 262 8.11 0.80 -2.60
N ALA A 263 6.88 0.93 -2.10
CA ALA A 263 6.63 1.57 -0.81
C ALA A 263 7.39 0.86 0.32
N CYS A 264 7.40 -0.48 0.31
CA CYS A 264 8.17 -1.30 1.24
C CYS A 264 9.67 -1.02 1.12
N GLN A 265 10.21 -0.99 -0.11
CA GLN A 265 11.62 -0.71 -0.35
C GLN A 265 12.02 0.70 0.09
N VAL A 266 11.17 1.71 -0.13
CA VAL A 266 11.38 3.07 0.37
C VAL A 266 11.44 3.08 1.89
N PHE A 267 10.46 2.47 2.56
CA PHE A 267 10.45 2.38 4.02
C PHE A 267 11.71 1.69 4.56
N MET A 268 12.10 0.55 3.98
CA MET A 268 13.30 -0.18 4.39
C MET A 268 14.59 0.61 4.16
N ARG A 269 14.66 1.41 3.09
CA ARG A 269 15.79 2.32 2.85
C ARG A 269 15.83 3.45 3.87
N LEU A 270 14.69 4.07 4.19
CA LEU A 270 14.63 5.09 5.23
C LEU A 270 15.09 4.52 6.58
N LYS A 271 14.54 3.35 6.96
CA LYS A 271 14.90 2.65 8.19
C LYS A 271 16.41 2.38 8.25
N GLY A 272 16.97 1.76 7.20
CA GLY A 272 18.38 1.38 7.17
C GLY A 272 19.37 2.55 7.08
N LEU A 273 18.99 3.68 6.48
CA LEU A 273 19.89 4.83 6.33
C LEU A 273 19.87 5.76 7.54
N PHE A 274 18.69 5.97 8.14
CA PHE A 274 18.51 7.02 9.15
C PHE A 274 18.28 6.49 10.57
N PHE A 275 17.83 5.23 10.73
CA PHE A 275 17.38 4.67 12.01
C PHE A 275 18.05 3.32 12.37
N ALA A 276 19.11 2.93 11.65
CA ALA A 276 19.74 1.61 11.85
C ALA A 276 20.47 1.46 13.20
N TRP A 277 20.84 2.57 13.84
CA TRP A 277 21.69 2.58 15.03
C TRP A 277 20.91 2.66 16.35
N ASP A 278 19.63 3.08 16.32
CA ASP A 278 18.79 3.26 17.51
C ASP A 278 17.38 2.66 17.39
N ASP A 279 16.99 2.15 16.22
CA ASP A 279 15.66 1.61 15.90
C ASP A 279 14.51 2.57 16.30
N THR A 280 14.76 3.88 16.27
CA THR A 280 13.80 4.89 16.75
C THR A 280 12.68 5.19 15.76
N ILE A 281 12.58 4.46 14.65
CA ILE A 281 11.51 4.69 13.67
C ILE A 281 10.10 4.54 14.28
N ASP A 282 9.98 3.76 15.37
CA ASP A 282 8.75 3.57 16.14
C ASP A 282 8.22 4.87 16.77
N VAL A 283 9.07 5.89 16.99
CA VAL A 283 8.62 7.21 17.51
C VAL A 283 7.71 7.95 16.52
N HIS A 284 7.69 7.50 15.26
CA HIS A 284 6.82 8.02 14.21
C HIS A 284 5.55 7.18 14.02
N ALA A 285 5.37 6.10 14.79
CA ALA A 285 4.17 5.28 14.72
C ALA A 285 2.92 6.09 15.09
N GLY A 286 1.81 5.85 14.38
CA GLY A 286 0.55 6.59 14.51
C GLY A 286 0.55 7.96 13.82
N CYS A 287 1.68 8.46 13.32
CA CYS A 287 1.75 9.73 12.61
C CYS A 287 1.53 9.53 11.10
N ILE A 288 0.38 10.01 10.59
CA ILE A 288 0.01 9.91 9.17
C ILE A 288 0.20 11.27 8.49
N HIS A 289 0.94 11.31 7.37
CA HIS A 289 1.20 12.53 6.60
C HIS A 289 -0.12 13.25 6.25
N GLY A 290 -0.20 14.53 6.57
CA GLY A 290 -1.41 15.34 6.36
C GLY A 290 -2.39 15.36 7.54
N LEU A 291 -2.19 14.53 8.57
CA LEU A 291 -3.07 14.51 9.76
C LEU A 291 -2.45 15.13 11.01
N GLN A 292 -1.18 15.53 10.96
CA GLN A 292 -0.52 16.21 12.08
C GLN A 292 -1.23 17.52 12.38
N SER A 293 -1.42 17.79 13.67
CA SER A 293 -1.72 19.15 14.13
C SER A 293 -0.50 20.02 13.82
N THR A 294 -0.70 21.13 13.11
CA THR A 294 0.34 22.14 12.94
C THR A 294 0.59 22.76 14.31
N THR A 295 1.52 22.22 15.07
CA THR A 295 2.14 23.00 16.14
C THR A 295 2.99 24.03 15.43
N SER A 296 2.46 25.26 15.33
CA SER A 296 3.26 26.42 15.02
C SER A 296 4.42 26.45 16.02
N SER A 297 5.60 26.06 15.56
CA SER A 297 6.83 26.31 16.30
C SER A 297 6.91 27.81 16.54
N SER A 298 6.73 28.21 17.80
CA SER A 298 7.00 29.56 18.28
C SER A 298 8.50 29.78 18.37
#